data_AF-A0A8T5FBH3-F1
#
_entry.id   AF-A0A8T5FBH3-F1
#
_cell.length_a   1.000
_cell.length_b   1.000
_cell.length_c   1.000
_cell.angle_alpha   90.00
_cell.angle_beta   90.00
_cell.angle_gamma   90.00
#
_symmetry.space_group_name_H-M   'P 1'
#
loop_
_entity.id
_entity.type
_entity.pdbx_description
1 polymer ?
#
loop_
_entity_poly.entity_id
_entity_poly.type
_entity_poly.pdbx_seq_one_letter_code
_entity_poly.pdbx_strand_id
1 'polypeptide(L)'
;MKIILSLLLVFFVTFSIGTAFGHGAGIEASPLIFTNDRQVKVTVELLPSDFYKSDQKIVKIDAYDHTNRETITNASFKVQVCNDNQLMLDEWFYTKDGNLILEVDPKVIVTDRNSIEISGERNNFGLWEKTD
;
A
#
# COMPACT_ATOMS: atom_id res chain seq x y z
N MET A 1 -34.90 -5.48 -34.55
CA MET A 1 -34.71 -5.65 -33.08
C MET A 1 -33.56 -6.58 -32.72
N LYS A 2 -33.47 -7.81 -33.30
CA LYS A 2 -32.38 -8.77 -33.00
C LYS A 2 -30.96 -8.21 -33.20
N ILE A 3 -30.70 -7.47 -34.28
CA ILE A 3 -29.37 -6.92 -34.59
C ILE A 3 -28.96 -5.83 -33.58
N ILE A 4 -29.91 -4.96 -33.19
CA ILE A 4 -29.68 -3.90 -32.20
C ILE A 4 -29.40 -4.51 -30.81
N LEU A 5 -30.13 -5.56 -30.45
CA LEU A 5 -29.91 -6.28 -29.19
C LEU A 5 -28.54 -6.98 -29.17
N SER A 6 -28.12 -7.58 -30.29
CA SER A 6 -26.77 -8.14 -30.44
C SER A 6 -25.69 -7.08 -30.36
N LEU A 7 -25.89 -5.89 -30.95
CA LEU A 7 -24.91 -4.80 -30.89
C LEU A 7 -24.78 -4.25 -29.45
N LEU A 8 -25.90 -4.14 -28.73
CA LEU A 8 -25.94 -3.66 -27.35
C LEU A 8 -25.29 -4.65 -26.37
N LEU A 9 -25.44 -5.96 -26.63
CA LEU A 9 -24.77 -7.01 -25.86
C LEU A 9 -23.24 -6.96 -26.02
N VAL A 10 -22.75 -6.75 -27.23
CA VAL A 10 -21.29 -6.60 -27.50
C VAL A 10 -20.74 -5.34 -26.82
N PHE A 11 -21.50 -4.24 -26.80
CA PHE A 11 -21.10 -3.00 -26.15
C PHE A 11 -20.97 -3.13 -24.61
N PHE A 12 -21.89 -3.85 -23.97
CA PHE A 12 -21.83 -4.11 -22.52
C PHE A 12 -20.62 -4.96 -22.09
N VAL A 13 -20.21 -5.94 -22.91
CA VAL A 13 -19.04 -6.78 -22.62
C VAL A 13 -17.74 -5.96 -22.65
N THR A 14 -17.67 -4.91 -23.47
CA THR A 14 -16.48 -4.06 -23.56
C THR A 14 -16.38 -2.98 -22.47
N PHE A 15 -17.47 -2.68 -21.76
CA PHE A 15 -17.49 -1.59 -20.77
C PHE A 15 -17.14 -2.04 -19.34
N SER A 16 -16.92 -3.34 -19.12
CA SER A 16 -16.59 -3.90 -17.79
C SER A 16 -15.10 -4.12 -17.57
N ILE A 17 -14.25 -3.16 -17.92
CA ILE A 17 -12.91 -3.08 -17.33
C ILE A 17 -12.93 -1.97 -16.26
N GLY A 18 -13.74 -2.21 -15.22
CA GLY A 18 -13.45 -1.56 -13.95
C GLY A 18 -12.09 -2.09 -13.50
N THR A 19 -11.13 -1.21 -13.23
CA THR A 19 -9.88 -1.60 -12.57
C THR A 19 -10.27 -2.11 -11.18
N ALA A 20 -10.50 -3.42 -11.05
CA ALA A 20 -10.58 -4.06 -9.76
C ALA A 20 -9.17 -3.96 -9.15
N PHE A 21 -8.97 -2.97 -8.29
CA PHE A 21 -7.86 -3.00 -7.34
C PHE A 21 -8.07 -4.26 -6.49
N GLY A 22 -7.08 -5.15 -6.52
CA GLY A 22 -7.19 -6.50 -5.97
C GLY A 22 -7.07 -7.59 -7.03
N HIS A 23 -5.84 -7.89 -7.47
CA HIS A 23 -5.55 -9.12 -8.20
C HIS A 23 -4.28 -9.78 -7.65
N GLY A 24 -4.49 -10.79 -6.79
CA GLY A 24 -3.70 -12.03 -6.65
C GLY A 24 -2.23 -12.01 -6.24
N ALA A 25 -1.48 -10.92 -6.40
CA ALA A 25 -0.03 -10.90 -6.23
C ALA A 25 0.46 -10.24 -4.94
N GLY A 26 -0.45 -9.71 -4.10
CA GLY A 26 -0.08 -8.95 -2.92
C GLY A 26 0.47 -7.55 -3.21
N ILE A 27 0.29 -7.04 -4.43
CA ILE A 27 0.71 -5.70 -4.84
C ILE A 27 -0.52 -4.88 -5.20
N GLU A 28 -0.65 -3.73 -4.58
CA GLU A 28 -1.66 -2.72 -4.91
C GLU A 28 -0.98 -1.37 -5.09
N ALA A 29 -1.52 -0.54 -5.98
CA ALA A 29 -1.00 0.79 -6.18
C ALA A 29 -2.15 1.77 -6.33
N SER A 30 -1.96 3.00 -5.85
CA SER A 30 -2.95 4.05 -5.98
C SER A 30 -3.19 4.40 -7.46
N PRO A 31 -4.32 5.05 -7.79
CA PRO A 31 -4.39 5.90 -8.96
C PRO A 31 -3.26 6.94 -8.96
N LEU A 32 -3.00 7.57 -10.11
CA LEU A 32 -2.09 8.72 -10.15
C LEU A 32 -2.70 9.88 -9.37
N ILE A 33 -1.96 10.36 -8.38
CA ILE A 33 -2.30 11.51 -7.56
C ILE A 33 -1.55 12.71 -8.13
N PHE A 34 -2.28 13.73 -8.53
CA PHE A 34 -1.71 14.96 -9.05
C PHE A 34 -1.44 15.93 -7.90
N THR A 35 -0.18 16.19 -7.62
CA THR A 35 0.24 17.14 -6.58
C THR A 35 1.18 18.15 -7.21
N ASN A 36 0.80 19.44 -7.19
CA ASN A 36 1.53 20.51 -7.90
C ASN A 36 1.69 20.18 -9.40
N ASP A 37 2.92 19.85 -9.82
CA ASP A 37 3.38 19.51 -11.16
C ASP A 37 3.78 18.02 -11.30
N ARG A 38 3.58 17.21 -10.26
CA ARG A 38 3.99 15.80 -10.21
C ARG A 38 2.79 14.86 -10.27
N GLN A 39 2.98 13.74 -10.97
CA GLN A 39 2.07 12.60 -10.96
C GLN A 39 2.64 11.54 -10.04
N VAL A 40 2.12 11.43 -8.83
CA VAL A 40 2.64 10.52 -7.81
C VAL A 40 1.80 9.25 -7.77
N LYS A 41 2.46 8.11 -7.65
CA LYS A 41 1.82 6.81 -7.39
C LYS A 41 2.40 6.21 -6.12
N VAL A 42 1.53 5.76 -5.23
CA VAL A 42 1.92 5.02 -4.02
C VAL A 42 1.66 3.54 -4.26
N THR A 43 2.63 2.69 -3.95
CA THR A 43 2.51 1.22 -4.09
C THR A 43 2.63 0.59 -2.72
N VAL A 44 1.78 -0.39 -2.43
CA VAL A 44 1.88 -1.29 -1.27
C VAL A 44 2.12 -2.69 -1.81
N GLU A 45 3.15 -3.35 -1.31
CA GLU A 45 3.56 -4.69 -1.73
C GLU A 45 3.76 -5.59 -0.50
N LEU A 46 3.12 -6.75 -0.51
CA LEU A 46 3.26 -7.80 0.48
C LEU A 46 4.31 -8.81 0.01
N LEU A 47 5.41 -8.93 0.76
CA LEU A 47 6.53 -9.81 0.44
C LEU A 47 6.73 -10.89 1.51
N PRO A 48 7.09 -12.11 1.11
CA PRO A 48 7.16 -12.62 -0.26
C PRO A 48 5.77 -12.83 -0.88
N SER A 49 5.71 -13.24 -2.16
CA SER A 49 4.45 -13.52 -2.87
C SER A 49 3.53 -14.54 -2.16
N ASP A 50 4.08 -15.41 -1.31
CA ASP A 50 3.35 -16.32 -0.43
C ASP A 50 3.23 -15.76 1.01
N PHE A 51 3.09 -14.44 1.14
CA PHE A 51 3.05 -13.66 2.39
C PHE A 51 2.33 -14.36 3.55
N TYR A 52 1.14 -14.92 3.34
CA TYR A 52 0.36 -15.57 4.40
C TYR A 52 0.98 -16.86 4.93
N LYS A 53 1.75 -17.59 4.12
CA LYS A 53 2.42 -18.85 4.47
C LYS A 53 3.88 -18.68 4.90
N SER A 54 4.51 -17.56 4.54
CA SER A 54 5.91 -17.30 4.86
C SER A 54 6.11 -16.98 6.35
N ASP A 55 7.23 -17.42 6.91
CA ASP A 55 7.67 -17.02 8.25
C ASP A 55 8.19 -15.58 8.29
N GLN A 56 8.65 -15.07 7.15
CA GLN A 56 9.08 -13.67 6.98
C GLN A 56 7.98 -12.92 6.23
N LYS A 57 7.41 -11.90 6.87
CA LYS A 57 6.31 -11.11 6.34
C LYS A 57 6.73 -9.66 6.30
N ILE A 58 6.79 -9.08 5.11
CA ILE A 58 7.20 -7.70 4.88
C ILE A 58 6.07 -6.96 4.18
N VAL A 59 5.70 -5.79 4.69
CA VAL A 59 4.87 -4.83 3.97
C VAL A 59 5.79 -3.71 3.49
N LYS A 60 5.93 -3.60 2.18
CA LYS A 60 6.69 -2.52 1.55
C LYS A 60 5.73 -1.45 1.04
N ILE A 61 6.05 -0.19 1.31
CA ILE A 61 5.33 0.96 0.77
C ILE A 61 6.34 1.89 0.10
N ASP A 62 6.09 2.26 -1.15
CA ASP A 62 6.92 3.22 -1.88
C ASP A 62 6.06 4.27 -2.60
N ALA A 63 6.68 5.43 -2.85
CA ALA A 63 6.09 6.50 -3.64
C ALA A 63 6.99 6.82 -4.84
N TYR A 64 6.39 6.79 -6.03
CA TYR A 64 7.07 7.01 -7.30
C TYR A 64 6.50 8.23 -8.02
N ASP A 65 7.39 9.10 -8.50
CA ASP A 65 7.03 10.22 -9.35
C ASP A 65 7.09 9.81 -10.83
N HIS A 66 5.92 9.72 -11.45
CA HIS A 66 5.77 9.41 -12.86
C HIS A 66 6.15 10.57 -13.79
N THR A 67 6.12 11.83 -13.32
CA THR A 67 6.54 12.97 -14.13
C THR A 67 8.05 12.91 -14.37
N ASN A 68 8.84 12.79 -13.31
CA ASN A 68 10.30 12.76 -13.40
C ASN A 68 10.89 11.36 -13.56
N ARG A 69 10.07 10.31 -13.37
CA ARG A 69 10.45 8.89 -13.44
C ARG A 69 11.47 8.48 -12.40
N GLU A 70 11.24 8.87 -11.15
CA GLU A 70 12.14 8.61 -10.02
C GLU A 70 11.38 8.24 -8.74
N THR A 71 12.07 7.53 -7.83
CA THR A 71 11.57 7.29 -6.47
C THR A 71 11.60 8.60 -5.68
N ILE A 72 10.53 8.87 -4.92
CA ILE A 72 10.48 10.03 -4.04
C ILE A 72 11.26 9.73 -2.76
N THR A 73 12.43 10.34 -2.63
CA THR A 73 13.29 10.23 -1.44
C THR A 73 12.87 11.20 -0.34
N ASN A 74 13.34 10.97 0.90
CA ASN A 74 13.01 11.76 2.10
C ASN A 74 11.48 11.88 2.30
N ALA A 75 10.78 10.76 2.12
CA ALA A 75 9.33 10.68 2.16
C ALA A 75 8.82 10.37 3.57
N SER A 76 7.69 10.96 3.93
CA SER A 76 6.93 10.60 5.12
C SER A 76 5.61 9.95 4.71
N PHE A 77 5.29 8.80 5.30
CA PHE A 77 4.07 8.06 5.05
C PHE A 77 3.19 8.09 6.29
N LYS A 78 1.92 8.45 6.11
CA LYS A 78 0.89 8.19 7.12
C LYS A 78 0.29 6.82 6.84
N VAL A 79 0.45 5.87 7.76
CA VAL A 79 -0.01 4.50 7.59
C VAL A 79 -1.10 4.20 8.60
N GLN A 80 -2.24 3.77 8.08
CA GLN A 80 -3.35 3.26 8.88
C GLN A 80 -3.58 1.79 8.58
N VAL A 81 -3.71 0.98 9.63
CA VAL A 81 -4.05 -0.44 9.50
C VAL A 81 -5.38 -0.66 10.19
N CYS A 82 -6.32 -1.28 9.49
CA CYS A 82 -7.66 -1.55 9.99
C CYS A 82 -7.99 -3.05 9.88
N ASN A 83 -8.67 -3.59 10.88
CA ASN A 83 -9.25 -4.93 10.87
C ASN A 83 -10.76 -4.82 11.08
N ASP A 84 -11.59 -5.29 10.15
CA ASP A 84 -13.06 -5.19 10.19
C ASP A 84 -13.55 -3.78 10.61
N ASN A 85 -13.02 -2.74 9.94
CA ASN A 85 -13.28 -1.31 10.20
C ASN A 85 -12.78 -0.77 11.55
N GLN A 86 -12.17 -1.58 12.39
CA GLN A 86 -11.51 -1.14 13.60
C GLN A 86 -10.08 -0.66 13.29
N LEU A 87 -9.75 0.56 13.71
CA LEU A 87 -8.41 1.12 13.56
C LEU A 87 -7.44 0.45 14.54
N MET A 88 -6.41 -0.21 14.01
CA MET A 88 -5.37 -0.92 14.76
C MET A 88 -4.07 -0.12 14.87
N LEU A 89 -3.78 0.70 13.87
CA LEU A 89 -2.60 1.55 13.77
C LEU A 89 -2.94 2.86 13.06
N ASP A 90 -2.44 3.98 13.55
CA ASP A 90 -2.41 5.28 12.85
C ASP A 90 -1.13 6.03 13.21
N GLU A 91 -0.10 5.86 12.40
CA GLU A 91 1.24 6.35 12.70
C GLU A 91 1.92 6.95 11.47
N TRP A 92 2.92 7.80 11.74
CA TRP A 92 3.76 8.40 10.71
C TRP A 92 5.15 7.77 10.69
N PHE A 93 5.61 7.49 9.48
CA PHE A 93 6.90 6.87 9.21
C PHE A 93 7.72 7.76 8.28
N TYR A 94 9.02 7.85 8.52
CA TYR A 94 9.96 8.57 7.68
C TYR A 94 10.93 7.59 7.01
N THR A 95 11.21 7.84 5.73
CA THR A 95 12.18 7.06 4.96
C THR A 95 13.08 8.00 4.18
N LYS A 96 14.39 7.80 4.26
CA LYS A 96 15.35 8.60 3.51
C LYS A 96 15.38 8.22 2.03
N ASP A 97 15.29 6.93 1.73
CA ASP A 97 15.38 6.36 0.39
C ASP A 97 14.02 6.21 -0.33
N GLY A 98 12.91 6.56 0.33
CA GLY A 98 11.57 6.48 -0.23
C GLY A 98 10.91 5.11 -0.16
N ASN A 99 11.55 4.13 0.49
CA ASN A 99 11.01 2.77 0.65
C ASN A 99 10.74 2.51 2.13
N LEU A 100 9.47 2.47 2.51
CA LEU A 100 9.07 2.06 3.85
C LEU A 100 8.97 0.54 3.88
N ILE A 101 9.76 -0.09 4.75
CA ILE A 101 9.77 -1.53 4.97
C ILE A 101 9.27 -1.78 6.40
N LEU A 102 8.12 -2.44 6.52
CA LEU A 102 7.56 -2.87 7.79
C LEU A 102 7.67 -4.39 7.88
N GLU A 103 8.51 -4.87 8.79
CA GLU A 103 8.61 -6.28 9.11
C GLU A 103 7.53 -6.66 10.12
N VAL A 104 6.73 -7.67 9.79
CA VAL A 104 5.69 -8.19 10.66
C VAL A 104 6.28 -9.37 11.41
N ASP A 105 6.50 -9.20 12.71
CA ASP A 105 6.90 -10.29 13.60
C ASP A 105 5.65 -10.98 14.18
N PRO A 106 5.30 -12.20 13.72
CA PRO A 106 4.14 -12.92 14.22
C PRO A 106 4.33 -13.45 15.66
N LYS A 107 5.54 -13.37 16.23
CA LYS A 107 5.86 -13.86 17.57
C LYS A 107 5.71 -12.80 18.65
N VAL A 108 5.58 -11.52 18.28
CA VAL A 108 5.26 -10.46 19.23
C VAL A 108 3.89 -10.74 19.80
N ILE A 109 3.84 -11.08 21.09
CA ILE A 109 2.60 -11.32 21.82
C ILE A 109 1.97 -9.96 22.09
N VAL A 110 1.07 -9.53 21.21
CA VAL A 110 0.18 -8.40 21.49
C VAL A 110 -0.80 -8.79 22.59
N THR A 111 -0.84 -7.98 23.64
CA THR A 111 -1.74 -8.17 24.79
C THR A 111 -3.19 -7.78 24.47
N ASP A 112 -3.38 -7.01 23.40
CA ASP A 112 -4.68 -6.61 22.85
C ASP A 112 -4.76 -7.03 21.38
N ARG A 113 -5.82 -7.75 21.01
CA ARG A 113 -6.07 -8.18 19.62
C ARG A 113 -6.44 -7.02 18.69
N ASN A 114 -6.67 -5.85 19.28
CA ASN A 114 -7.10 -4.65 18.61
C ASN A 114 -5.99 -3.59 18.50
N SER A 115 -4.73 -3.97 18.72
CA SER A 115 -3.60 -3.05 18.60
C SER A 115 -2.45 -3.68 17.81
N ILE A 116 -1.63 -2.81 17.23
CA ILE A 116 -0.35 -3.16 16.64
C ILE A 116 0.73 -2.44 17.47
N GLU A 117 1.72 -3.20 17.90
CA GLU A 117 2.91 -2.65 18.55
C GLU A 117 4.01 -2.45 17.51
N ILE A 118 4.68 -1.29 17.55
CA ILE A 118 5.81 -0.99 16.68
C ILE A 118 7.08 -1.08 17.51
N SER A 119 8.03 -1.87 17.03
CA SER A 119 9.42 -1.83 17.49
C SER A 119 10.24 -0.96 16.53
N GLY A 120 10.92 0.06 17.06
CA GLY A 120 11.73 0.99 16.28
C GLY A 120 12.11 2.22 17.06
N GLU A 121 12.70 3.21 16.38
CA GLU A 121 13.04 4.50 16.96
C GLU A 121 12.18 5.61 16.35
N ARG A 122 11.93 6.66 17.14
CA ARG A 122 11.30 7.88 16.66
C ARG A 122 12.35 8.97 16.53
N ASN A 123 12.32 9.68 15.41
CA ASN A 123 13.18 10.83 15.20
C ASN A 123 12.74 12.05 16.04
N ASN A 124 13.51 13.14 15.96
CA ASN A 124 13.22 14.40 16.67
C ASN A 124 11.87 15.06 16.30
N PHE A 125 11.20 14.58 15.26
CA PHE A 125 9.86 15.04 14.84
C PHE A 125 8.75 14.07 15.27
N GLY A 126 9.08 13.00 15.99
CA GLY A 126 8.14 11.98 16.46
C GLY A 126 7.72 10.95 15.41
N LEU A 127 8.36 10.93 14.23
CA LEU A 127 8.09 9.95 13.18
C LEU A 127 8.93 8.70 13.41
N TRP A 128 8.34 7.52 13.18
CA TRP A 128 9.10 6.28 13.19
C TRP A 128 10.11 6.26 12.05
N GLU A 129 11.34 5.87 12.32
CA GLU A 129 12.38 5.70 11.30
C GLU A 129 13.05 4.34 11.41
N LYS A 130 13.71 3.95 10.33
CA LYS A 130 14.45 2.69 10.27
C LYS A 130 15.54 2.70 11.35
N THR A 131 15.51 1.71 12.23
CA THR A 131 16.65 1.35 13.08
C THR A 131 17.68 0.58 12.27
N ASP A 132 18.95 0.95 12.42
CA ASP A 132 20.10 0.25 11.81
C ASP A 132 20.36 -1.12 12.45
#